data_AF-A0A958K7V5-F1
#
_entry.id   AF-A0A958K7V5-F1
#
_cell.length_a   1.000
_cell.length_b   1.000
_cell.length_c   1.000
_cell.angle_alpha   90.00
_cell.angle_beta   90.00
_cell.angle_gamma   90.00
#
_symmetry.space_group_name_H-M   'P 1'
#
loop_
_entity.id
_entity.type
_entity.pdbx_description
1 polymer ?
#
loop_
_entity_poly.entity_id
_entity_poly.type
_entity_poly.pdbx_seq_one_letter_code
_entity_poly.pdbx_strand_id
1 'polypeptide(L)' 'AKFIKKRGPGLHHICYAVDNIVDELKRLSSLGYKLIDEVPRAGAHNSLVAFIHPKSCNGVLVELAQRLS' A
#
# COMPACT_ATOMS: atom_id res chain seq x y z
N ALA A 1 13.45 4.93 10.59
CA ALA A 1 13.88 3.54 10.90
C ALA A 1 13.15 2.91 12.12
N LYS A 2 11.83 3.09 12.28
CA LYS A 2 11.07 2.53 13.42
C LYS A 2 10.81 1.03 13.28
N PHE A 3 10.64 0.53 12.05
CA PHE A 3 10.41 -0.89 11.76
C PHE A 3 11.62 -1.77 12.10
N ILE A 4 12.80 -1.44 11.57
CA ILE A 4 14.05 -2.19 11.80
C ILE A 4 14.36 -2.31 13.30
N LYS A 5 14.18 -1.23 14.08
CA LYS A 5 14.36 -1.25 15.54
C LYS A 5 13.39 -2.20 16.27
N LYS A 6 12.19 -2.44 15.73
CA LYS A 6 11.15 -3.25 16.37
C LYS A 6 11.11 -4.70 15.88
N ARG A 7 11.47 -4.96 14.62
CA ARG A 7 11.33 -6.27 13.97
C ARG A 7 12.62 -6.84 13.37
N GLY A 8 13.72 -6.10 13.44
CA GLY A 8 14.97 -6.46 12.78
C GLY A 8 14.93 -6.22 11.25
N PRO A 9 16.04 -6.49 10.55
CA PRO A 9 16.06 -6.51 9.09
C PRO A 9 15.22 -7.66 8.52
N GLY A 10 14.63 -7.46 7.35
CA GLY A 10 13.79 -8.46 6.68
C GLY A 10 12.81 -7.85 5.69
N LEU A 11 11.83 -8.64 5.26
CA LEU A 11 10.75 -8.19 4.38
C LEU A 11 9.94 -7.07 5.06
N HIS A 12 9.85 -5.91 4.40
CA HIS A 12 9.14 -4.75 4.94
C HIS A 12 7.67 -4.67 4.49
N HIS A 13 7.43 -4.82 3.19
CA HIS A 13 6.09 -4.82 2.59
C HIS A 13 6.11 -5.59 1.26
N ILE A 14 4.92 -5.84 0.72
CA ILE A 14 4.71 -6.35 -0.65
C ILE A 14 4.03 -5.25 -1.45
N CYS A 15 4.52 -5.00 -2.68
CA CYS A 15 3.95 -4.01 -3.59
C CYS A 15 3.27 -4.70 -4.77
N TYR A 16 2.02 -4.33 -5.06
CA TYR A 16 1.27 -4.77 -6.23
C TYR A 16 1.13 -3.62 -7.22
N ALA A 17 1.45 -3.90 -8.48
CA ALA A 17 1.15 -2.98 -9.56
C ALA A 17 -0.36 -3.01 -9.87
N VAL A 18 -0.96 -1.84 -10.06
CA VAL A 18 -2.38 -1.68 -10.38
C VAL A 18 -2.57 -0.66 -11.51
N ASP A 19 -3.61 -0.87 -12.33
CA ASP A 19 -3.90 0.00 -13.46
C ASP A 19 -4.56 1.32 -13.02
N ASN A 20 -5.50 1.26 -12.07
CA ASN A 20 -6.14 2.43 -11.48
C ASN A 20 -6.21 2.31 -9.96
N ILE A 21 -5.33 3.04 -9.28
CA ILE A 21 -5.20 3.01 -7.83
C ILE A 21 -6.39 3.64 -7.11
N VAL A 22 -7.06 4.63 -7.71
CA VAL A 22 -8.23 5.29 -7.10
C VAL A 22 -9.42 4.33 -7.05
N ASP A 23 -9.65 3.60 -8.15
CA ASP A 23 -10.73 2.62 -8.21
C ASP A 23 -10.43 1.42 -7.30
N GLU A 24 -9.16 1.00 -7.22
CA GLU A 24 -8.76 -0.09 -6.34
C GLU A 24 -8.90 0.25 -4.86
N LEU A 25 -8.56 1.49 -4.45
CA LEU A 25 -8.79 1.95 -3.08
C LEU A 25 -10.28 1.98 -2.73
N LYS A 26 -11.14 2.45 -3.64
CA LYS A 26 -12.60 2.40 -3.44
C LYS A 26 -13.10 0.96 -3.31
N ARG A 27 -12.65 0.06 -4.17
CA ARG A 27 -13.00 -1.36 -4.14
C ARG A 27 -12.58 -1.99 -2.82
N LEU A 28 -11.34 -1.81 -2.40
CA LEU A 28 -10.82 -2.36 -1.15
C LEU A 28 -11.54 -1.79 0.08
N SER A 29 -11.80 -0.48 0.12
CA SER A 29 -12.58 0.14 1.19
C SER A 29 -14.00 -0.46 1.27
N SER A 30 -14.68 -0.65 0.13
CA SER A 30 -16.01 -1.26 0.08
C SER A 30 -16.05 -2.71 0.56
N LEU A 31 -14.92 -3.42 0.46
CA LEU A 31 -14.74 -4.78 0.97
C LEU A 31 -14.32 -4.81 2.45
N GLY A 32 -14.23 -3.65 3.13
CA GLY A 32 -13.90 -3.54 4.54
C GLY A 32 -12.40 -3.57 4.84
N TYR A 33 -11.53 -3.41 3.83
CA TYR A 33 -10.10 -3.25 4.06
C TYR A 33 -9.82 -1.90 4.73
N LYS A 34 -8.92 -1.91 5.72
CA LYS A 34 -8.45 -0.69 6.38
C LYS A 34 -7.34 -0.10 5.53
N LEU A 35 -7.61 1.03 4.91
CA LEU A 35 -6.62 1.80 4.18
C LEU A 35 -5.75 2.60 5.16
N ILE A 36 -4.45 2.70 4.87
CA ILE A 36 -3.59 3.72 5.49
C ILE A 36 -3.72 5.02 4.68
N ASP A 37 -3.67 4.90 3.36
CA ASP A 37 -3.83 6.00 2.43
C ASP A 37 -5.21 5.88 1.75
N GLU A 38 -6.16 6.76 2.10
CA GLU A 38 -7.48 6.82 1.43
C GLU A 38 -7.42 7.50 0.06
N VAL A 39 -6.41 8.33 -0.15
CA VAL A 39 -6.10 9.01 -1.41
C VAL A 39 -4.66 8.66 -1.78
N PRO A 40 -4.37 8.27 -3.04
CA PRO A 40 -3.02 7.95 -3.45
C PRO A 40 -2.12 9.18 -3.38
N ARG A 41 -0.82 8.94 -3.16
CA ARG A 41 0.21 9.98 -3.11
C ARG A 41 1.33 9.68 -4.09
N ALA A 42 2.13 10.69 -4.42
CA ALA A 42 3.27 10.52 -5.31
C ALA A 42 4.26 9.49 -4.73
N GLY A 43 4.60 8.49 -5.53
CA GLY A 43 5.62 7.48 -5.28
C GLY A 43 6.90 7.73 -6.07
N ALA A 44 7.79 6.73 -6.06
CA ALA A 44 9.02 6.77 -6.86
C ALA A 44 8.74 6.58 -8.36
N HIS A 45 9.67 6.97 -9.23
CA HIS A 45 9.63 6.68 -10.67
C HIS A 45 8.32 7.07 -11.38
N ASN A 46 7.80 8.29 -11.10
CA ASN A 46 6.55 8.80 -11.68
C ASN A 46 5.36 7.84 -11.46
N SER A 47 5.11 7.46 -10.21
CA SER A 47 4.00 6.59 -9.84
C SER A 47 3.11 7.24 -8.79
N LEU A 48 1.89 6.72 -8.67
CA LEU A 48 1.02 6.91 -7.53
C LEU A 48 1.09 5.67 -6.64
N VAL A 49 1.12 5.86 -5.32
CA VAL A 49 1.17 4.78 -4.34
C VAL A 49 0.16 4.98 -3.22
N ALA A 50 -0.27 3.87 -2.62
CA ALA A 50 -1.15 3.86 -1.45
C ALA A 50 -0.91 2.60 -0.62
N PHE A 51 -0.99 2.71 0.70
CA PHE A 51 -0.78 1.58 1.61
C PHE A 51 -2.07 1.05 2.24
N ILE A 52 -2.13 -0.27 2.42
CA ILE A 52 -3.19 -0.99 3.14
C ILE A 52 -2.68 -1.39 4.52
N HIS A 53 -3.49 -1.19 5.55
CA HIS A 53 -3.09 -1.49 6.92
C HIS A 53 -2.87 -3.00 7.10
N PRO A 54 -1.75 -3.43 7.73
CA PRO A 54 -1.48 -4.84 8.00
C PRO A 54 -2.58 -5.64 8.72
N LYS A 55 -3.49 -4.97 9.42
CA LYS A 55 -4.63 -5.60 10.10
C LYS A 55 -5.63 -6.21 9.13
N SER A 56 -5.66 -5.74 7.89
CA SER A 56 -6.49 -6.29 6.81
C SER A 56 -5.73 -7.29 5.92
N CYS A 57 -4.43 -7.48 6.15
CA CYS A 57 -3.54 -8.27 5.30
C CYS A 57 -2.67 -9.25 6.14
N ASN A 58 -3.24 -9.87 7.16
CA ASN A 58 -2.58 -10.90 8.00
C ASN A 58 -1.19 -10.49 8.54
N GLY A 59 -1.02 -9.21 8.88
CA GLY A 59 0.23 -8.68 9.43
C GLY A 59 1.24 -8.19 8.39
N VAL A 60 0.92 -8.28 7.10
CA VAL A 60 1.77 -7.79 6.01
C VAL A 60 1.38 -6.37 5.61
N LEU A 61 2.34 -5.46 5.53
CA LEU A 61 2.11 -4.14 4.93
C LEU A 61 2.02 -4.32 3.41
N VAL A 62 0.94 -3.84 2.82
CA VAL A 62 0.71 -3.93 1.37
C VAL A 62 0.74 -2.53 0.78
N GLU A 63 1.46 -2.37 -0.32
CA GLU A 63 1.52 -1.17 -1.16
C GLU A 63 0.84 -1.47 -2.50
N LEU A 64 0.03 -0.53 -2.97
CA LEU A 64 -0.43 -0.49 -4.35
C LEU A 64 0.36 0.58 -5.09
N ALA A 65 0.79 0.30 -6.31
CA ALA A 65 1.52 1.24 -7.15
C ALA A 65 0.93 1.29 -8.56
N GLN A 66 0.59 2.49 -9.02
CA GLN A 66 0.19 2.76 -10.39
C GLN A 66 1.27 3.59 -11.07
N ARG A 67 1.81 3.09 -12.18
CA ARG A 67 2.76 3.85 -12.99
C ARG A 67 2.02 4.89 -13.83
N LEU A 68 2.49 6.13 -13.79
CA LEU A 68 1.99 7.19 -14.67
C LEU A 68 2.85 7.16 -15.94
N SER A 69 2.32 6.54 -16.99
CA SER A 69 2.89 6.54 -18.33
C SER A 69 2.56 7.82 -19.08
#